data_AF-A0AAJ0U4U7-F1
#
_entry.id   AF-A0AAJ0U4U7-F1
#
_cell.length_a   1.000
_cell.length_b   1.000
_cell.length_c   1.000
_cell.angle_alpha   90.00
_cell.angle_beta   90.00
_cell.angle_gamma   90.00
#
_symmetry.space_group_name_H-M   'P 1'
#
loop_
_entity.id
_entity.type
_entity.pdbx_description
1 polymer ?
#
loop_
_entity_poly.entity_id
_entity_poly.type
_entity_poly.pdbx_seq_one_letter_code
_entity_poly.pdbx_strand_id
1 'polypeptide(L)'
;MIALLPQIVLFVCAVVLFWLSQKDMAGTIKYWEYFVPVIALISLVSGWSQSYLSNEVRAWYLIKQVVHWGALFALLFVMNNEGLRGAIDAQQYTTVVIYLIAFATLLAAIHMDFKLFFFSLFLVFCAYLLAAPADNAMLAYIGDTFGIDGAQSKALSISIGVAVVGFIASTFVLLSMRGALLTKRIGSKKKGD
;
A
#
# COMPACT_ATOMS: atom_id res chain seq x y z
N MET A 1 12.08 -16.66 1.59
CA MET A 1 11.38 -16.04 0.44
C MET A 1 9.86 -16.03 0.60
N ILE A 2 9.21 -17.15 0.96
CA ILE A 2 7.73 -17.25 1.11
C ILE A 2 7.13 -16.13 1.99
N ALA A 3 7.82 -15.76 3.07
CA ALA A 3 7.34 -14.76 4.01
C ALA A 3 7.39 -13.29 3.51
N LEU A 4 7.98 -13.01 2.34
CA LEU A 4 7.95 -11.72 1.65
C LEU A 4 6.96 -11.71 0.48
N LEU A 5 6.44 -12.88 0.09
CA LEU A 5 5.59 -13.06 -1.08
C LEU A 5 4.33 -12.18 -1.05
N PRO A 6 3.60 -12.05 0.09
CA PRO A 6 2.50 -11.09 0.21
C PRO A 6 2.86 -9.67 -0.22
N GLN A 7 4.03 -9.20 0.20
CA GLN A 7 4.48 -7.84 -0.05
C GLN A 7 4.96 -7.66 -1.49
N ILE A 8 5.68 -8.65 -2.04
CA ILE A 8 6.08 -8.64 -3.44
C ILE A 8 4.85 -8.51 -4.34
N VAL A 9 3.81 -9.31 -4.08
CA VAL A 9 2.56 -9.26 -4.85
C VAL A 9 1.92 -7.87 -4.77
N LEU A 10 1.82 -7.28 -3.59
CA LEU A 10 1.24 -5.94 -3.40
C LEU A 10 1.98 -4.86 -4.20
N PHE A 11 3.32 -4.81 -4.10
CA PHE A 11 4.13 -3.82 -4.80
C PHE A 11 4.10 -4.03 -6.32
N VAL A 12 4.18 -5.29 -6.79
CA VAL A 12 4.08 -5.61 -8.23
C VAL A 12 2.72 -5.20 -8.78
N CYS A 13 1.63 -5.55 -8.10
CA CYS A 13 0.29 -5.12 -8.51
C CYS A 13 0.17 -3.60 -8.57
N ALA A 14 0.66 -2.88 -7.56
CA ALA A 14 0.64 -1.41 -7.57
C ALA A 14 1.46 -0.83 -8.73
N VAL A 15 2.64 -1.35 -9.01
CA VAL A 15 3.46 -0.94 -10.18
C VAL A 15 2.72 -1.16 -11.49
N VAL A 16 2.09 -2.33 -11.66
CA VAL A 16 1.29 -2.65 -12.85
C VAL A 16 0.12 -1.67 -12.99
N LEU A 17 -0.58 -1.37 -11.89
CA LEU A 17 -1.69 -0.42 -11.90
C LEU A 17 -1.22 1.00 -12.24
N PHE A 18 -0.12 1.48 -11.67
CA PHE A 18 0.45 2.78 -12.06
C PHE A 18 0.86 2.81 -13.54
N TRP A 19 1.44 1.73 -14.05
CA TRP A 19 1.80 1.62 -15.46
C TRP A 19 0.58 1.61 -16.39
N LEU A 20 -0.51 0.95 -16.00
CA LEU A 20 -1.78 1.00 -16.74
C LEU A 20 -2.40 2.40 -16.70
N SER A 21 -2.38 3.04 -15.54
CA SER A 21 -2.85 4.41 -15.32
C SER A 21 -2.14 5.45 -16.17
N GLN A 22 -0.88 5.22 -16.56
CA GLN A 22 -0.16 6.10 -17.50
C GLN A 22 -0.76 6.09 -18.90
N LYS A 23 -1.29 4.94 -19.34
CA LYS A 23 -1.82 4.78 -20.70
C LYS A 23 -3.25 5.26 -20.79
N ASP A 24 -4.05 4.91 -19.78
CA ASP A 24 -5.45 5.28 -19.68
C ASP A 24 -5.88 5.32 -18.21
N MET A 25 -5.91 6.52 -17.65
CA MET A 25 -6.33 6.72 -16.27
C MET A 25 -7.79 6.33 -16.07
N ALA A 26 -8.68 6.76 -16.97
CA ALA A 26 -10.13 6.58 -16.86
C ALA A 26 -10.52 5.10 -16.94
N GLY A 27 -9.89 4.34 -17.83
CA GLY A 27 -10.05 2.89 -17.95
C GLY A 27 -9.47 2.13 -16.75
N THR A 28 -8.40 2.65 -16.12
CA THR A 28 -7.69 1.95 -15.04
C THR A 28 -8.33 2.12 -13.66
N ILE A 29 -9.20 3.12 -13.45
CA ILE A 29 -9.90 3.35 -12.15
C ILE A 29 -10.53 2.05 -11.59
N LYS A 30 -11.20 1.26 -12.44
CA LYS A 30 -11.85 0.02 -11.98
C LYS A 30 -10.84 -1.00 -11.46
N TYR A 31 -9.63 -1.04 -12.02
CA TYR A 31 -8.58 -1.95 -11.54
C TYR A 31 -8.05 -1.55 -10.17
N TRP A 32 -8.00 -0.24 -9.85
CA TRP A 32 -7.70 0.23 -8.50
C TRP A 32 -8.78 -0.20 -7.50
N GLU A 33 -10.05 -0.12 -7.88
CA GLU A 33 -11.17 -0.58 -7.05
C GLU A 33 -11.12 -2.11 -6.84
N TYR A 34 -10.85 -2.88 -7.90
CA TYR A 34 -10.63 -4.33 -7.83
C TYR A 34 -9.33 -4.73 -7.14
N PHE A 35 -8.44 -3.79 -6.83
CA PHE A 35 -7.25 -4.09 -6.04
C PHE A 35 -7.56 -4.19 -4.54
N VAL A 36 -8.61 -3.49 -4.05
CA VAL A 36 -9.08 -3.59 -2.65
C VAL A 36 -9.31 -5.03 -2.17
N PRO A 37 -10.07 -5.91 -2.88
CA PRO A 37 -10.25 -7.30 -2.45
C PRO A 37 -8.94 -8.07 -2.41
N VAL A 38 -8.01 -7.78 -3.32
CA VAL A 38 -6.70 -8.43 -3.37
C VAL A 38 -5.89 -8.07 -2.12
N ILE A 39 -5.86 -6.78 -1.74
CA ILE A 39 -5.19 -6.34 -0.51
C ILE A 39 -5.87 -6.96 0.72
N ALA A 40 -7.20 -7.01 0.76
CA ALA A 40 -7.97 -7.60 1.85
C ALA A 40 -7.62 -9.09 2.05
N LEU A 41 -7.59 -9.86 0.96
CA LEU A 41 -7.21 -11.28 0.99
C LEU A 41 -5.75 -11.47 1.44
N ILE A 42 -4.83 -10.65 0.94
CA ILE A 42 -3.42 -10.72 1.32
C ILE A 42 -3.25 -10.38 2.80
N SER A 43 -3.92 -9.33 3.28
CA SER A 43 -3.95 -8.94 4.70
C SER A 43 -4.46 -10.07 5.58
N LEU A 44 -5.57 -10.69 5.18
CA LEU A 44 -6.18 -11.81 5.90
C LEU A 44 -5.21 -12.99 6.03
N VAL A 45 -4.61 -13.44 4.93
CA VAL A 45 -3.69 -14.58 4.93
C VAL A 45 -2.39 -14.25 5.67
N SER A 46 -1.85 -13.05 5.48
CA SER A 46 -0.58 -12.63 6.06
C SER A 46 -0.65 -12.42 7.58
N GLY A 47 -1.76 -11.86 8.09
CA GLY A 47 -1.97 -11.67 9.52
C GLY A 47 -2.51 -12.91 10.24
N TRP A 48 -3.02 -13.92 9.52
CA TRP A 48 -3.55 -15.16 10.11
C TRP A 48 -2.54 -15.90 10.99
N SER A 49 -1.25 -15.92 10.61
CA SER A 49 -0.23 -16.56 11.43
C SER A 49 0.10 -15.78 12.71
N GLN A 50 -0.12 -14.47 12.74
CA GLN A 50 0.12 -13.66 13.93
C GLN A 50 -1.01 -13.80 14.95
N SER A 51 -2.27 -13.92 14.51
CA SER A 51 -3.39 -14.18 15.42
C SER A 51 -3.26 -15.53 16.15
N TYR A 52 -2.59 -16.51 15.53
CA TYR A 52 -2.23 -17.77 16.19
C TYR A 52 -1.32 -17.57 17.42
N LEU A 53 -0.44 -16.57 17.38
CA LEU A 53 0.54 -16.31 18.43
C LEU A 53 0.01 -15.35 19.51
N SER A 54 -1.02 -14.55 19.21
CA SER A 54 -1.55 -13.52 20.12
C SER A 54 -2.67 -14.01 21.04
N ASN A 55 -3.07 -15.29 20.97
CA ASN A 55 -4.20 -15.85 21.73
C ASN A 55 -5.54 -15.13 21.47
N GLU A 56 -5.64 -14.36 20.38
CA GLU A 56 -6.85 -13.65 20.00
C GLU A 56 -7.89 -14.61 19.41
N VAL A 57 -9.16 -14.40 19.73
CA VAL A 57 -10.26 -15.22 19.18
C VAL A 57 -10.28 -15.04 17.66
N ARG A 58 -10.04 -16.11 16.90
CA ARG A 58 -9.94 -16.06 15.42
C ARG A 58 -11.17 -15.43 14.75
N ALA A 59 -12.36 -15.66 15.32
CA ALA A 59 -13.59 -15.05 14.85
C ALA A 59 -13.55 -13.52 14.93
N TRP A 60 -12.93 -12.97 15.98
CA TRP A 60 -12.79 -11.52 16.15
C TRP A 60 -11.86 -10.90 15.11
N TYR A 61 -10.75 -11.57 14.79
CA TYR A 61 -9.86 -11.16 13.71
C TYR A 61 -10.57 -11.15 12.35
N LEU A 62 -11.38 -12.19 12.06
CA LEU A 62 -12.20 -12.24 10.85
C LEU A 62 -13.22 -11.10 10.79
N ILE A 63 -13.92 -10.84 11.89
CA ILE A 63 -14.89 -9.73 11.98
C ILE A 63 -14.20 -8.39 11.70
N LYS A 64 -13.04 -8.13 12.33
CA LYS A 64 -12.25 -6.91 12.06
C LYS A 64 -11.91 -6.77 10.59
N GLN A 65 -11.43 -7.84 9.94
CA GLN A 65 -11.07 -7.81 8.53
C GLN A 65 -12.29 -7.51 7.64
N VAL A 66 -13.41 -8.20 7.88
CA VAL A 66 -14.65 -7.99 7.11
C VAL A 66 -15.18 -6.57 7.30
N VAL A 67 -15.25 -6.08 8.53
CA VAL A 67 -15.71 -4.71 8.82
C VAL A 67 -14.79 -3.68 8.19
N HIS A 68 -13.48 -3.83 8.33
CA HIS A 68 -12.48 -2.88 7.84
C HIS A 68 -12.48 -2.74 6.32
N TRP A 69 -12.33 -3.86 5.60
CA TRP A 69 -12.32 -3.85 4.15
C TRP A 69 -13.72 -3.65 3.57
N GLY A 70 -14.75 -4.21 4.22
CA GLY A 70 -16.14 -4.02 3.84
C GLY A 70 -16.58 -2.55 3.91
N ALA A 71 -16.10 -1.79 4.91
CA ALA A 71 -16.34 -0.35 4.98
C ALA A 71 -15.72 0.40 3.80
N LEU A 72 -14.48 0.08 3.42
CA LEU A 72 -13.85 0.68 2.24
C LEU A 72 -14.61 0.33 0.95
N PHE A 73 -15.02 -0.93 0.79
CA PHE A 73 -15.84 -1.36 -0.34
C PHE A 73 -17.17 -0.62 -0.42
N ALA A 74 -17.89 -0.54 0.70
CA ALA A 74 -19.15 0.17 0.79
C ALA A 74 -18.99 1.66 0.43
N LEU A 75 -17.92 2.30 0.92
CA LEU A 75 -17.60 3.68 0.58
C LEU A 75 -17.36 3.86 -0.93
N LEU A 76 -16.50 3.02 -1.54
CA LEU A 76 -16.25 3.08 -2.98
C LEU A 76 -17.50 2.79 -3.82
N PHE A 77 -18.36 1.89 -3.36
CA PHE A 77 -19.64 1.59 -4.01
C PHE A 77 -20.58 2.79 -3.97
N VAL A 78 -20.73 3.45 -2.81
CA VAL A 78 -21.55 4.67 -2.67
C VAL A 78 -20.99 5.79 -3.53
N MET A 79 -19.68 6.06 -3.49
CA MET A 79 -19.05 7.09 -4.32
C MET A 79 -19.33 6.88 -5.82
N ASN A 80 -19.30 5.63 -6.29
CA ASN A 80 -19.60 5.31 -7.67
C ASN A 80 -21.09 5.48 -8.02
N ASN A 81 -22.00 5.05 -7.15
CA ASN A 81 -23.45 5.16 -7.38
C ASN A 81 -23.94 6.61 -7.35
N GLU A 82 -23.37 7.45 -6.49
CA GLU A 82 -23.66 8.89 -6.45
C GLU A 82 -23.02 9.66 -7.62
N GLY A 83 -22.37 8.96 -8.56
CA GLY A 83 -21.83 9.56 -9.77
C GLY A 83 -20.55 10.37 -9.56
N LEU A 84 -19.88 10.24 -8.41
CA LEU A 84 -18.68 11.03 -8.09
C LEU A 84 -17.57 10.83 -9.13
N ARG A 85 -17.46 9.62 -9.70
CA ARG A 85 -16.52 9.30 -10.78
C ARG A 85 -16.70 10.15 -12.03
N GLY A 86 -17.94 10.55 -12.34
CA GLY A 86 -18.24 11.42 -13.48
C GLY A 86 -18.20 12.90 -13.13
N ALA A 87 -18.21 13.24 -11.84
CA ALA A 87 -18.28 14.62 -11.35
C ALA A 87 -16.90 15.29 -11.23
N ILE A 88 -15.82 14.52 -11.11
CA ILE A 88 -14.44 15.02 -11.00
C ILE A 88 -13.53 14.39 -12.05
N ASP A 89 -12.37 15.01 -12.27
CA ASP A 89 -11.39 14.49 -13.23
C ASP A 89 -10.88 13.09 -12.85
N ALA A 90 -10.57 12.26 -13.86
CA ALA A 90 -10.15 10.89 -13.66
C ALA A 90 -8.87 10.77 -12.83
N GLN A 91 -7.93 11.71 -12.96
CA GLN A 91 -6.71 11.73 -12.15
C GLN A 91 -7.04 12.05 -10.69
N GLN A 92 -7.92 13.03 -10.46
CA GLN A 92 -8.37 13.40 -9.11
C GLN A 92 -9.08 12.23 -8.43
N TYR A 93 -10.05 11.60 -9.12
CA TYR A 93 -10.75 10.42 -8.59
C TYR A 93 -9.78 9.27 -8.30
N THR A 94 -8.88 8.94 -9.24
CA THR A 94 -7.88 7.88 -9.03
C THR A 94 -7.00 8.18 -7.82
N THR A 95 -6.60 9.43 -7.64
CA THR A 95 -5.78 9.84 -6.50
C THR A 95 -6.54 9.68 -5.18
N VAL A 96 -7.81 10.07 -5.14
CA VAL A 96 -8.69 9.85 -3.98
C VAL A 96 -8.79 8.35 -3.66
N VAL A 97 -9.02 7.50 -4.66
CA VAL A 97 -9.08 6.04 -4.48
C VAL A 97 -7.75 5.50 -3.91
N ILE A 98 -6.61 5.94 -4.44
CA ILE A 98 -5.30 5.52 -3.92
C ILE A 98 -5.11 5.98 -2.47
N TYR A 99 -5.49 7.21 -2.12
CA TYR A 99 -5.48 7.67 -0.73
C TYR A 99 -6.35 6.81 0.18
N LEU A 100 -7.58 6.50 -0.23
CA LEU A 100 -8.49 5.65 0.54
C LEU A 100 -7.88 4.26 0.76
N ILE A 101 -7.30 3.66 -0.29
CA ILE A 101 -6.59 2.38 -0.20
C ILE A 101 -5.40 2.50 0.76
N ALA A 102 -4.60 3.56 0.64
CA ALA A 102 -3.41 3.78 1.44
C ALA A 102 -3.75 3.91 2.93
N PHE A 103 -4.74 4.73 3.28
CA PHE A 103 -5.17 4.93 4.66
C PHE A 103 -5.86 3.70 5.24
N ALA A 104 -6.71 3.01 4.48
CA ALA A 104 -7.28 1.74 4.93
C ALA A 104 -6.19 0.70 5.17
N THR A 105 -5.20 0.61 4.28
CA THR A 105 -4.06 -0.28 4.45
C THR A 105 -3.20 0.10 5.65
N LEU A 106 -3.01 1.40 5.93
CA LEU A 106 -2.29 1.88 7.10
C LEU A 106 -3.01 1.52 8.40
N LEU A 107 -4.32 1.72 8.47
CA LEU A 107 -5.14 1.31 9.61
C LEU A 107 -5.10 -0.21 9.83
N ALA A 108 -5.17 -1.00 8.75
CA ALA A 108 -4.96 -2.44 8.81
C ALA A 108 -3.55 -2.79 9.32
N ALA A 109 -2.53 -2.01 8.93
CA ALA A 109 -1.16 -2.24 9.40
C ALA A 109 -1.01 -2.02 10.91
N ILE A 110 -1.65 -0.97 11.44
CA ILE A 110 -1.58 -0.62 12.86
C ILE A 110 -2.34 -1.64 13.72
N HIS A 111 -3.52 -2.08 13.27
CA HIS A 111 -4.41 -2.89 14.11
C HIS A 111 -4.37 -4.41 13.84
N MET A 112 -3.86 -4.85 12.68
CA MET A 112 -4.04 -6.24 12.23
C MET A 112 -2.76 -6.89 11.67
N ASP A 113 -2.05 -6.23 10.75
CA ASP A 113 -0.83 -6.78 10.16
C ASP A 113 0.20 -5.71 9.81
N PHE A 114 1.16 -5.49 10.72
CA PHE A 114 2.21 -4.47 10.57
C PHE A 114 3.04 -4.59 9.28
N LYS A 115 3.07 -5.76 8.61
CA LYS A 115 3.78 -5.91 7.32
C LYS A 115 3.22 -4.96 6.25
N LEU A 116 1.97 -4.54 6.36
CA LEU A 116 1.34 -3.62 5.43
C LEU A 116 1.82 -2.16 5.59
N PHE A 117 2.51 -1.82 6.68
CA PHE A 117 2.86 -0.44 7.03
C PHE A 117 3.69 0.26 5.96
N PHE A 118 4.69 -0.42 5.42
CA PHE A 118 5.54 0.19 4.38
C PHE A 118 4.82 0.29 3.03
N PHE A 119 3.94 -0.67 2.74
CA PHE A 119 3.13 -0.63 1.53
C PHE A 119 2.13 0.52 1.58
N SER A 120 1.50 0.77 2.73
CA SER A 120 0.63 1.94 2.89
C SER A 120 1.39 3.26 2.80
N LEU A 121 2.57 3.38 3.42
CA LEU A 121 3.39 4.58 3.33
C LEU A 121 3.80 4.88 1.88
N PHE A 122 4.16 3.84 1.13
CA PHE A 122 4.42 3.93 -0.30
C PHE A 122 3.20 4.47 -1.06
N LEU A 123 2.00 3.92 -0.84
CA LEU A 123 0.79 4.38 -1.54
C LEU A 123 0.41 5.82 -1.15
N VAL A 124 0.58 6.21 0.12
CA VAL A 124 0.36 7.60 0.57
C VAL A 124 1.30 8.53 -0.20
N PHE A 125 2.58 8.18 -0.29
CA PHE A 125 3.55 8.99 -1.01
C PHE A 125 3.20 9.09 -2.50
N CYS A 126 2.79 7.99 -3.14
CA CYS A 126 2.38 8.03 -4.54
C CYS A 126 1.13 8.87 -4.76
N ALA A 127 0.11 8.75 -3.91
CA ALA A 127 -1.07 9.60 -3.97
C ALA A 127 -0.71 11.09 -3.80
N TYR A 128 0.22 11.39 -2.89
CA TYR A 128 0.75 12.75 -2.72
C TYR A 128 1.40 13.29 -3.98
N LEU A 129 2.23 12.50 -4.67
CA LEU A 129 2.83 12.91 -5.95
C LEU A 129 1.76 13.17 -7.03
N LEU A 130 0.64 12.45 -7.01
CA LEU A 130 -0.42 12.54 -8.02
C LEU A 130 -1.48 13.61 -7.75
N ALA A 131 -1.63 14.05 -6.50
CA ALA A 131 -2.71 14.95 -6.09
C ALA A 131 -2.67 16.32 -6.75
N ALA A 132 -1.48 16.92 -6.82
CA ALA A 132 -1.26 18.21 -7.46
C ALA A 132 0.12 18.23 -8.12
N PRO A 133 0.33 17.51 -9.24
CA PRO A 133 1.67 17.30 -9.77
C PRO A 133 2.38 18.59 -10.16
N ALA A 134 1.63 19.57 -10.69
CA ALA A 134 2.16 20.87 -11.11
C ALA A 134 2.78 21.67 -9.94
N ASP A 135 2.19 21.56 -8.75
CA ASP A 135 2.59 22.31 -7.55
C ASP A 135 3.31 21.43 -6.51
N ASN A 136 3.71 20.22 -6.88
CA ASN A 136 4.31 19.27 -5.95
C ASN A 136 5.80 19.55 -5.76
N ALA A 137 6.16 20.11 -4.60
CA ALA A 137 7.55 20.42 -4.24
C ALA A 137 8.47 19.19 -4.24
N MET A 138 7.95 18.01 -3.92
CA MET A 138 8.74 16.77 -3.93
C MET A 138 9.05 16.30 -5.36
N LEU A 139 8.11 16.47 -6.30
CA LEU A 139 8.39 16.20 -7.72
C LEU A 139 9.44 17.16 -8.27
N ALA A 140 9.37 18.44 -7.92
CA ALA A 140 10.40 19.42 -8.29
C ALA A 140 11.78 19.03 -7.72
N TYR A 141 11.84 18.71 -6.42
CA TYR A 141 13.07 18.27 -5.76
C TYR A 141 13.67 17.01 -6.40
N ILE A 142 12.84 15.99 -6.69
CA ILE A 142 13.27 14.77 -7.40
C ILE A 142 13.76 15.12 -8.80
N GLY A 143 13.04 16.01 -9.51
CA GLY A 143 13.43 16.50 -10.83
C GLY A 143 14.83 17.10 -10.83
N ASP A 144 15.08 18.05 -9.94
CA ASP A 144 16.37 18.74 -9.83
C ASP A 144 17.49 17.80 -9.41
N THR A 145 17.22 16.90 -8.44
CA THR A 145 18.23 15.97 -7.91
C THR A 145 18.67 14.94 -8.95
N PHE A 146 17.75 14.46 -9.78
CA PHE A 146 18.00 13.38 -10.75
C PHE A 146 18.08 13.87 -12.20
N GLY A 147 18.01 15.19 -12.45
CA GLY A 147 18.05 15.77 -13.80
C GLY A 147 16.86 15.37 -14.68
N ILE A 148 15.66 15.23 -14.10
CA ILE A 148 14.45 14.84 -14.83
C ILE A 148 13.70 16.10 -15.27
N ASP A 149 13.86 16.46 -16.54
CA ASP A 149 13.11 17.56 -17.13
C ASP A 149 11.60 17.32 -17.06
N GLY A 150 10.87 18.33 -16.56
CA GLY A 150 9.43 18.30 -16.44
C GLY A 150 8.92 17.22 -15.50
N ALA A 151 9.59 16.97 -14.37
CA ALA A 151 9.23 15.95 -13.39
C ALA A 151 7.75 15.97 -12.99
N GLN A 152 7.13 17.14 -12.89
CA GLN A 152 5.70 17.31 -12.62
C GLN A 152 4.80 16.61 -13.64
N SER A 153 5.18 16.61 -14.93
CA SER A 153 4.45 15.90 -16.00
C SER A 153 4.67 14.38 -15.99
N LYS A 154 5.67 13.92 -15.22
CA LYS A 154 6.10 12.52 -15.15
C LYS A 154 5.76 11.88 -13.80
N ALA A 155 4.79 12.45 -13.06
CA ALA A 155 4.42 12.02 -11.72
C ALA A 155 4.19 10.50 -11.61
N LEU A 156 3.41 9.92 -12.53
CA LEU A 156 3.17 8.47 -12.55
C LEU A 156 4.45 7.65 -12.77
N SER A 157 5.35 8.10 -13.65
CA SER A 157 6.62 7.40 -13.91
C SER A 157 7.54 7.46 -12.70
N ILE A 158 7.54 8.61 -12.02
CA ILE A 158 8.26 8.78 -10.76
C ILE A 158 7.64 7.90 -9.67
N SER A 159 6.31 7.80 -9.57
CA SER A 159 5.63 6.88 -8.64
C SER A 159 6.02 5.42 -8.86
N ILE A 160 6.19 4.97 -10.11
CA ILE A 160 6.72 3.62 -10.40
C ILE A 160 8.15 3.46 -9.89
N GLY A 161 9.04 4.43 -10.14
CA GLY A 161 10.41 4.40 -9.62
C GLY A 161 10.44 4.36 -8.09
N VAL A 162 9.59 5.15 -7.44
CA VAL A 162 9.43 5.16 -5.99
C VAL A 162 8.90 3.81 -5.47
N ALA A 163 8.05 3.11 -6.22
CA ALA A 163 7.59 1.78 -5.84
C ALA A 163 8.75 0.78 -5.71
N VAL A 164 9.71 0.84 -6.65
CA VAL A 164 10.91 -0.01 -6.60
C VAL A 164 11.75 0.31 -5.35
N VAL A 165 12.00 1.59 -5.10
CA VAL A 165 12.75 2.04 -3.90
C VAL A 165 12.03 1.66 -2.62
N GLY A 166 10.72 1.90 -2.53
CA GLY A 166 9.88 1.57 -1.39
C GLY A 166 9.84 0.06 -1.11
N PHE A 167 9.77 -0.76 -2.16
CA PHE A 167 9.83 -2.21 -2.02
C PHE A 167 11.19 -2.68 -1.46
N ILE A 168 12.30 -2.15 -1.99
CA ILE A 168 13.65 -2.47 -1.53
C ILE A 168 13.83 -2.06 -0.08
N ALA A 169 13.48 -0.81 0.26
CA ALA A 169 13.58 -0.28 1.61
C ALA A 169 12.76 -1.12 2.60
N SER A 170 11.52 -1.45 2.25
CA SER A 170 10.67 -2.28 3.08
C SER A 170 11.22 -3.69 3.29
N THR A 171 11.73 -4.31 2.22
CA THR A 171 12.35 -5.64 2.30
C THR A 171 13.57 -5.62 3.22
N PHE A 172 14.43 -4.60 3.08
CA PHE A 172 15.61 -4.43 3.93
C PHE A 172 15.25 -4.30 5.41
N VAL A 173 14.25 -3.46 5.74
CA VAL A 173 13.81 -3.29 7.14
C VAL A 173 13.22 -4.57 7.71
N LEU A 174 12.35 -5.27 6.97
CA LEU A 174 11.75 -6.50 7.45
C LEU A 174 12.78 -7.62 7.68
N LEU A 175 13.78 -7.73 6.81
CA LEU A 175 14.87 -8.68 7.00
C LEU A 175 15.73 -8.31 8.22
N SER A 176 16.04 -7.02 8.39
CA SER A 176 16.81 -6.52 9.53
C SER A 176 16.12 -6.75 10.87
N MET A 177 14.80 -6.45 10.95
CA MET A 177 14.01 -6.70 12.16
C MET A 177 13.99 -8.19 12.53
N ARG A 178 13.88 -9.08 11.55
CA ARG A 178 13.91 -10.53 11.79
C ARG A 178 15.28 -11.00 12.27
N GLY A 179 16.36 -10.48 11.69
CA GLY A 179 17.72 -10.75 12.17
C GLY A 179 17.90 -10.34 13.63
N ALA A 180 17.48 -9.13 14.00
CA ALA A 180 17.56 -8.62 15.37
C ALA A 180 16.78 -9.50 16.37
N LEU A 181 15.57 -9.96 16.00
CA LEU A 181 14.75 -10.82 16.84
C LEU A 181 15.38 -12.21 17.04
N LEU A 182 16.01 -12.79 16.02
CA LEU A 182 16.72 -14.06 16.12
C LEU A 182 17.92 -13.95 17.07
N THR A 183 18.74 -12.90 16.93
CA THR A 183 19.87 -12.64 17.82
C THR A 183 19.42 -12.47 19.27
N LYS A 184 18.32 -11.74 19.51
CA LYS A 184 17.73 -11.58 20.85
C LYS A 184 17.29 -12.92 21.46
N ARG A 185 16.66 -13.80 20.66
CA ARG A 185 16.23 -15.14 21.12
C ARG A 185 17.41 -16.03 21.48
N ILE A 186 18.47 -16.03 20.67
CA ILE A 186 19.69 -16.80 20.93
C ILE A 186 20.37 -16.29 22.21
N GLY A 187 20.51 -14.96 22.36
CA GLY A 187 21.12 -14.35 23.55
C GLY A 187 20.33 -14.60 24.83
N SER A 188 19.00 -14.63 24.77
CA SER A 188 18.14 -14.96 25.91
C SER A 188 18.26 -16.43 26.32
N LYS A 189 18.42 -17.34 25.35
CA LYS A 189 18.58 -18.78 25.64
C LYS A 189 19.92 -19.05 26.34
N LYS A 190 20.98 -18.33 25.93
CA LYS A 190 22.33 -18.44 26.50
C LYS A 190 22.50 -17.83 27.90
N LYS A 191 21.54 -17.03 28.37
CA LYS A 191 21.52 -16.46 29.74
C LYS A 191 20.66 -17.28 30.72
N GLY A 192 19.92 -18.28 30.23
CA GLY A 192 19.07 -19.15 31.02
C GLY A 192 19.68 -20.52 31.34
N ASP A 193 20.90 -20.79 30.83
CA ASP A 193 21.78 -21.90 31.20
C ASP A 193 22.93 -21.35 32.06
#